data_AF-A0A160TC00-F1
#
_entry.id   AF-A0A160TC00-F1
#
_cell.length_a   1.000
_cell.length_b   1.000
_cell.length_c   1.000
_cell.angle_alpha   90.00
_cell.angle_beta   90.00
_cell.angle_gamma   90.00
#
_symmetry.space_group_name_H-M   'P 1'
#
loop_
_entity.id
_entity.type
_entity.pdbx_description
1 polymer ?
#
loop_
_entity_poly.entity_id
_entity_poly.type
_entity_poly.pdbx_seq_one_letter_code
_entity_poly.pdbx_strand_id
1 'polypeptide(L)'
;MWISLCSITLMGFLLGVAYHRYSARWTGASGSYNGIGYQFSLFKFSLFSSSFEMLGVEAPLGYDFVIKRETRMDRLFRILGISSKSTVGNAEFDEQVYVVSDNYSMHQVLAAQPHLQQVIMNILYRQPVDGDIERIVCRHGRMWACIYGKATPAAEAVIVQRMIPALNKLGKGMEKYAGGLSPQRRDRINAMAVLFLFATSAILLNGSLSFAQPLLSSFFSDVDSVLRLSQTNLPQFAAVRG
;
A
#
# COMPACT_ATOMS: atom_id res chain seq x y z
N MET A 1 17.77 -0.12 20.15
CA MET A 1 16.53 -0.90 19.98
C MET A 1 15.33 -0.04 19.55
N TRP A 2 15.06 1.09 20.21
CA TRP A 2 13.91 1.96 19.86
C TRP A 2 14.04 2.67 18.51
N ILE A 3 15.21 3.22 18.19
CA ILE A 3 15.47 3.88 16.91
C ILE A 3 15.32 2.91 15.74
N SER A 4 15.85 1.68 15.85
CA SER A 4 15.71 0.65 14.83
C SER A 4 14.25 0.25 14.58
N LEU A 5 13.42 0.20 15.63
CA LEU A 5 12.00 -0.14 15.52
C LEU A 5 11.22 1.00 14.83
N CYS A 6 11.57 2.25 15.12
CA CYS A 6 11.04 3.44 14.44
C CYS A 6 11.42 3.47 12.96
N SER A 7 12.67 3.13 12.61
CA SER A 7 13.13 3.10 11.22
C SER A 7 12.41 2.02 10.41
N ILE A 8 12.23 0.82 10.96
CA ILE A 8 11.55 -0.29 10.27
C ILE A 8 10.07 0.06 10.02
N THR A 9 9.39 0.61 11.02
CA THR A 9 7.98 0.99 10.91
C THR A 9 7.78 2.13 9.90
N LEU A 10 8.59 3.19 9.97
CA LEU A 10 8.54 4.30 9.01
C LEU A 10 8.82 3.84 7.58
N MET A 11 9.83 2.98 7.39
CA MET A 11 10.16 2.43 6.08
C MET A 11 8.97 1.64 5.49
N GLY A 12 8.32 0.79 6.30
CA GLY A 12 7.13 0.06 5.89
C GLY A 12 5.98 1.00 5.48
N PHE A 13 5.75 2.07 6.24
CA PHE A 13 4.73 3.06 5.93
C PHE A 13 5.02 3.81 4.62
N LEU A 14 6.26 4.28 4.42
CA LEU A 14 6.67 4.97 3.20
C LEU A 14 6.55 4.07 1.97
N LEU A 15 6.95 2.80 2.07
CA LEU A 15 6.77 1.82 1.01
C LEU A 15 5.28 1.61 0.70
N GLY A 16 4.42 1.53 1.71
CA GLY A 16 2.97 1.41 1.53
C GLY A 16 2.35 2.61 0.81
N VAL A 17 2.71 3.84 1.21
CA VAL A 17 2.24 5.07 0.54
C VAL A 17 2.79 5.17 -0.87
N ALA A 18 4.06 4.86 -1.08
CA ALA A 18 4.68 4.85 -2.41
C ALA A 18 3.96 3.84 -3.32
N TYR A 19 3.72 2.62 -2.86
CA TYR A 19 2.94 1.61 -3.58
C TYR A 19 1.51 2.10 -3.89
N HIS A 20 0.86 2.76 -2.93
CA HIS A 20 -0.48 3.30 -3.11
C HIS A 20 -0.53 4.41 -4.16
N ARG A 21 0.41 5.35 -4.11
CA ARG A 21 0.50 6.45 -5.07
C ARG A 21 0.92 5.98 -6.46
N TYR A 22 1.82 5.00 -6.52
CA TYR A 22 2.29 4.42 -7.77
C TYR A 22 1.16 3.73 -8.54
N SER A 23 0.38 2.89 -7.85
CA SER A 23 -0.79 2.22 -8.45
C SER A 23 -1.93 3.16 -8.87
N ALA A 24 -1.91 4.43 -8.44
CA ALA A 24 -2.87 5.45 -8.85
C ALA A 24 -2.41 6.29 -10.05
N ARG A 25 -1.15 6.20 -10.49
CA ARG A 25 -0.62 7.01 -11.59
C ARG A 25 -1.08 6.45 -12.95
N TRP A 26 -1.60 7.33 -13.80
CA TRP A 26 -1.79 7.09 -15.24
C TRP A 26 -0.51 7.42 -15.97
N THR A 27 0.20 6.39 -16.41
CA THR A 27 1.37 6.56 -17.27
C THR A 27 1.30 5.48 -18.34
N GLY A 28 0.93 5.83 -19.58
CA GLY A 28 0.79 4.85 -20.65
C GLY A 28 0.43 5.48 -21.99
N ALA A 29 0.60 4.71 -23.07
CA ALA A 29 0.10 5.05 -24.39
C ALA A 29 -1.43 4.91 -24.40
N SER A 30 -2.14 5.89 -24.96
CA SER A 30 -3.60 5.85 -25.06
C SER A 30 -4.00 5.18 -26.38
N GLY A 31 -5.02 4.33 -26.33
CA GLY A 31 -5.62 3.67 -27.48
C GLY A 31 -7.15 3.63 -27.36
N SER A 32 -7.82 3.16 -28.42
CA SER A 32 -9.26 2.94 -28.41
C SER A 32 -9.57 1.58 -29.03
N TYR A 33 -10.43 0.80 -28.37
CA TYR A 33 -10.89 -0.49 -28.86
C TYR A 33 -12.41 -0.56 -28.74
N ASN A 34 -13.11 -0.76 -29.88
CA ASN A 34 -14.58 -0.77 -29.95
C ASN A 34 -15.22 0.46 -29.27
N GLY A 35 -14.61 1.65 -29.43
CA GLY A 35 -15.09 2.90 -28.83
C GLY A 35 -14.80 3.04 -27.33
N ILE A 36 -14.10 2.09 -26.72
CA ILE A 36 -13.66 2.15 -25.32
C ILE A 36 -12.22 2.67 -25.30
N GLY A 37 -12.02 3.82 -24.68
CA GLY A 37 -10.68 4.36 -24.43
C GLY A 37 -9.92 3.46 -23.45
N TYR A 38 -8.68 3.11 -23.80
CA TYR A 38 -7.81 2.34 -22.92
C TYR A 38 -6.42 2.99 -22.84
N GLN A 39 -5.70 2.67 -21.78
CA GLN A 39 -4.28 2.99 -21.66
C GLN A 39 -3.45 1.75 -21.45
N PHE A 40 -2.29 1.72 -22.10
CA PHE A 40 -1.33 0.64 -22.00
C PHE A 40 0.00 1.16 -21.47
N SER A 41 0.48 0.54 -20.40
CA SER A 41 1.78 0.85 -19.80
C SER A 41 2.66 -0.39 -19.76
N LEU A 42 3.86 -0.27 -20.30
CA LEU A 42 4.91 -1.27 -20.16
C LEU A 42 5.85 -0.84 -19.04
N PHE A 43 5.95 -1.66 -18.01
CA PHE A 43 6.91 -1.45 -16.94
C PHE A 43 7.97 -2.54 -16.96
N LYS A 44 9.21 -2.15 -17.27
CA LYS A 44 10.37 -3.03 -17.19
C LYS A 44 11.10 -2.75 -15.88
N PHE A 45 11.10 -3.72 -14.97
CA PHE A 45 12.01 -3.66 -13.83
C PHE A 45 13.42 -4.02 -14.33
N SER A 46 14.44 -3.19 -14.11
CA SER A 46 15.80 -3.52 -14.60
C SER A 46 16.48 -4.62 -13.76
N LEU A 47 16.02 -4.81 -12.51
CA LEU A 47 16.63 -5.72 -11.54
C LEU A 47 16.10 -7.16 -11.63
N PHE A 48 14.91 -7.33 -12.19
CA PHE A 48 14.29 -8.63 -12.44
C PHE A 48 13.97 -8.69 -13.94
N SER A 49 14.22 -9.80 -14.63
CA SER A 49 13.94 -9.94 -16.09
C SER A 49 12.43 -10.02 -16.41
N SER A 50 11.63 -9.36 -15.59
CA SER A 50 10.19 -9.40 -15.51
C SER A 50 9.63 -8.07 -16.00
N SER A 51 8.78 -8.14 -17.02
CA SER A 51 8.02 -7.00 -17.47
C SER A 51 6.60 -7.12 -16.91
N PHE A 52 6.05 -5.99 -16.46
CA PHE A 52 4.66 -5.88 -16.04
C PHE A 52 3.94 -5.00 -17.03
N GLU A 53 2.74 -5.39 -17.37
CA GLU A 53 1.90 -4.66 -18.31
C GLU A 53 0.65 -4.22 -17.58
N MET A 54 0.33 -2.94 -17.72
CA MET A 54 -0.89 -2.38 -17.15
C MET A 54 -1.80 -1.97 -18.28
N LEU A 55 -2.95 -2.63 -18.34
CA LEU A 55 -4.03 -2.26 -19.24
C LEU A 55 -5.14 -1.61 -18.42
N GLY A 56 -5.43 -0.35 -18.72
CA GLY A 56 -6.37 0.48 -17.97
C GLY A 56 -7.59 0.87 -18.79
N VAL A 57 -8.77 0.87 -18.17
CA VAL A 57 -9.99 1.49 -18.69
C VAL A 57 -10.56 2.47 -17.67
N GLU A 58 -11.43 3.36 -18.12
CA GLU A 58 -12.23 4.20 -17.22
C GLU A 58 -13.20 3.33 -16.40
N ALA A 59 -13.42 3.74 -15.16
CA ALA A 59 -14.28 3.04 -14.21
C ALA A 59 -15.08 4.05 -13.36
N PRO A 60 -16.21 3.63 -12.77
CA PRO A 60 -16.99 4.50 -11.90
C PRO A 60 -16.15 5.08 -10.75
N LEU A 61 -16.37 6.38 -10.50
CA LEU A 61 -15.83 7.07 -9.32
C LEU A 61 -16.46 6.50 -8.04
N GLY A 62 -15.72 6.56 -6.93
CA GLY A 62 -16.22 6.14 -5.61
C GLY A 62 -15.77 4.74 -5.14
N TYR A 63 -15.07 3.99 -5.98
CA TYR A 63 -14.48 2.70 -5.61
C TYR A 63 -12.95 2.75 -5.53
N ASP A 64 -12.42 2.29 -4.40
CA ASP A 64 -11.00 1.94 -4.23
C ASP A 64 -10.90 0.48 -3.79
N PHE A 65 -10.38 -0.36 -4.69
CA PHE A 65 -10.17 -1.76 -4.40
C PHE A 65 -9.05 -2.37 -5.22
N VAL A 66 -8.53 -3.48 -4.70
CA VAL A 66 -7.63 -4.39 -5.40
C VAL A 66 -8.22 -5.79 -5.32
N ILE A 67 -8.39 -6.43 -6.46
CA ILE A 67 -8.80 -7.83 -6.56
C ILE A 67 -7.60 -8.61 -7.08
N LYS A 68 -7.21 -9.67 -6.38
CA LYS A 68 -6.07 -10.49 -6.79
C LYS A 68 -6.30 -11.95 -6.43
N ARG A 69 -5.48 -12.83 -7.00
CA ARG A 69 -5.39 -14.23 -6.52
C ARG A 69 -4.87 -14.21 -5.08
N GLU A 70 -5.41 -15.06 -4.20
CA GLU A 70 -4.94 -15.12 -2.82
C GLU A 70 -3.49 -15.63 -2.75
N THR A 71 -2.58 -14.83 -2.17
CA THR A 71 -1.18 -15.22 -2.00
C THR A 71 -0.90 -15.78 -0.60
N ARG A 72 0.26 -16.45 -0.43
CA ARG A 72 0.72 -16.91 0.89
C ARG A 72 0.88 -15.77 1.89
N MET A 73 1.30 -14.59 1.43
CA MET A 73 1.43 -13.39 2.28
C MET A 73 0.06 -12.89 2.73
N ASP A 74 -0.96 -12.93 1.87
CA ASP A 74 -2.32 -12.55 2.25
C ASP A 74 -2.88 -13.49 3.31
N ARG A 75 -2.60 -14.80 3.20
CA ARG A 75 -2.95 -15.78 4.24
C ARG A 75 -2.29 -15.46 5.58
N LEU A 76 -1.01 -15.08 5.55
CA LEU A 76 -0.28 -14.69 6.76
C LEU A 76 -0.91 -13.44 7.40
N PHE A 77 -1.18 -12.39 6.63
CA PHE A 77 -1.82 -11.18 7.14
C PHE A 77 -3.23 -11.43 7.69
N ARG A 78 -3.96 -12.35 7.08
CA ARG A 78 -5.27 -12.80 7.58
C ARG A 78 -5.14 -13.52 8.91
N ILE A 79 -4.18 -14.45 9.05
CA ILE A 79 -3.91 -15.18 10.30
C ILE A 79 -3.50 -14.21 11.42
N LEU A 80 -2.70 -13.20 11.09
CA LEU A 80 -2.27 -12.16 12.03
C LEU A 80 -3.36 -11.15 12.39
N GLY A 81 -4.56 -11.25 11.80
CA GLY A 81 -5.67 -10.31 12.03
C GLY A 81 -5.43 -8.91 11.45
N ILE A 82 -4.39 -8.74 10.62
CA ILE A 82 -4.04 -7.47 9.98
C ILE A 82 -4.99 -7.18 8.81
N SER A 83 -5.53 -8.23 8.18
CA SER A 83 -6.50 -8.11 7.10
C SER A 83 -7.70 -9.04 7.29
N SER A 84 -8.89 -8.50 7.08
CA SER A 84 -10.13 -9.29 7.03
C SER A 84 -10.43 -9.66 5.59
N LYS A 85 -10.67 -10.96 5.32
CA LYS A 85 -11.16 -11.42 4.02
C LYS A 85 -12.68 -11.24 4.02
N SER A 86 -13.17 -10.29 3.23
CA SER A 86 -14.60 -10.13 3.02
C SER A 86 -15.14 -11.28 2.18
N THR A 87 -16.04 -12.06 2.75
CA THR A 87 -16.77 -13.13 2.03
C THR A 87 -17.98 -12.54 1.33
N VAL A 88 -18.18 -12.91 0.06
CA VAL A 88 -19.33 -12.49 -0.76
C VAL A 88 -20.38 -13.59 -0.89
N GLY A 89 -20.20 -14.72 -0.18
CA GLY A 89 -21.20 -15.77 -0.05
C GLY A 89 -21.13 -16.83 -1.15
N ASN A 90 -20.03 -16.87 -1.92
CA ASN A 90 -19.77 -17.87 -2.93
C ASN A 90 -18.44 -18.56 -2.62
N ALA A 91 -18.49 -19.84 -2.25
CA ALA A 91 -17.32 -20.60 -1.80
C ALA A 91 -16.19 -20.64 -2.84
N GLU A 92 -16.51 -20.78 -4.13
CA GLU A 92 -15.48 -20.83 -5.19
C GLU A 92 -14.75 -19.49 -5.32
N PHE A 93 -15.50 -18.39 -5.26
CA PHE A 93 -14.94 -17.04 -5.30
C PHE A 93 -14.17 -16.73 -4.00
N ASP A 94 -14.78 -17.04 -2.86
CA ASP A 94 -14.26 -16.76 -1.52
C ASP A 94 -13.05 -17.62 -1.16
N GLU A 95 -12.77 -18.70 -1.89
CA GLU A 95 -11.54 -19.49 -1.72
C GLU A 95 -10.40 -18.96 -2.60
N GLN A 96 -10.69 -18.56 -3.83
CA GLN A 96 -9.68 -18.25 -4.84
C GLN A 96 -9.32 -16.76 -4.89
N VAL A 97 -10.31 -15.88 -4.73
CA VAL A 97 -10.16 -14.45 -4.90
C VAL A 97 -9.93 -13.77 -3.55
N TYR A 98 -9.01 -12.82 -3.54
CA TYR A 98 -8.76 -11.94 -2.41
C TYR A 98 -9.09 -10.50 -2.81
N VAL A 99 -10.11 -9.93 -2.15
CA VAL A 99 -10.56 -8.57 -2.38
C VAL A 99 -10.07 -7.69 -1.24
N VAL A 100 -9.20 -6.73 -1.57
CA VAL A 100 -8.81 -5.64 -0.68
C VAL A 100 -9.66 -4.45 -1.06
N SER A 101 -10.69 -4.14 -0.27
CA SER A 101 -11.44 -2.90 -0.45
C SER A 101 -11.64 -2.22 0.89
N ASP A 102 -11.60 -0.90 0.81
CA ASP A 102 -11.86 -0.01 1.91
C ASP A 102 -13.35 0.35 2.03
N ASN A 103 -14.16 -0.09 1.05
CA ASN A 103 -15.57 0.26 0.88
C ASN A 103 -16.46 -0.98 1.03
N TYR A 104 -17.26 -1.03 2.10
CA TYR A 104 -18.21 -2.12 2.34
C TYR A 104 -19.25 -2.27 1.23
N SER A 105 -19.62 -1.17 0.57
CA SER A 105 -20.57 -1.17 -0.55
C SER A 105 -20.08 -2.04 -1.71
N MET A 106 -18.76 -2.09 -1.96
CA MET A 106 -18.18 -2.94 -3.00
C MET A 106 -18.46 -4.42 -2.73
N HIS A 107 -18.38 -4.84 -1.45
CA HIS A 107 -18.69 -6.21 -1.06
C HIS A 107 -20.17 -6.53 -1.25
N GLN A 108 -21.07 -5.60 -0.90
CA GLN A 108 -22.50 -5.79 -1.14
C GLN A 108 -22.81 -5.94 -2.64
N VAL A 109 -22.16 -5.15 -3.49
CA VAL A 109 -22.31 -5.23 -4.95
C VAL A 109 -21.87 -6.58 -5.49
N LEU A 110 -20.70 -7.06 -5.05
CA LEU A 110 -20.20 -8.37 -5.46
C LEU A 110 -21.08 -9.51 -4.95
N ALA A 111 -21.56 -9.44 -3.70
CA ALA A 111 -22.48 -10.43 -3.14
C ALA A 111 -23.82 -10.46 -3.89
N ALA A 112 -24.35 -9.29 -4.26
CA ALA A 112 -25.60 -9.17 -5.00
C ALA A 112 -25.50 -9.58 -6.48
N GLN A 113 -24.30 -9.68 -7.05
CA GLN A 113 -24.09 -9.97 -8.47
C GLN A 113 -23.14 -11.16 -8.71
N PRO A 114 -23.67 -12.39 -8.70
CA PRO A 114 -22.90 -13.59 -9.04
C PRO A 114 -22.24 -13.51 -10.42
N HIS A 115 -22.84 -12.78 -11.36
CA HIS A 115 -22.26 -12.59 -12.68
C HIS A 115 -20.94 -11.80 -12.65
N LEU A 116 -20.81 -10.80 -11.78
CA LEU A 116 -19.55 -10.06 -11.62
C LEU A 116 -18.46 -10.94 -11.02
N GLN A 117 -18.83 -11.80 -10.07
CA GLN A 117 -17.91 -12.80 -9.50
C GLN A 117 -17.35 -13.70 -10.61
N GLN A 118 -18.20 -14.20 -11.51
CA GLN A 118 -17.76 -15.01 -12.66
C GLN A 118 -16.87 -14.22 -13.63
N VAL A 119 -17.18 -12.95 -13.92
CA VAL A 119 -16.32 -12.11 -14.77
C VAL A 119 -14.93 -11.96 -14.15
N ILE A 120 -14.85 -11.70 -12.85
CA ILE A 120 -13.58 -11.62 -12.12
C ILE A 120 -12.82 -12.95 -12.19
N MET A 121 -13.49 -14.07 -11.92
CA MET A 121 -12.87 -15.39 -11.99
C MET A 121 -12.36 -15.72 -13.39
N ASN A 122 -13.13 -15.38 -14.42
CA ASN A 122 -12.71 -15.59 -15.80
C ASN A 122 -11.47 -14.75 -16.15
N ILE A 123 -11.43 -13.48 -15.73
CA ILE A 123 -10.27 -12.61 -15.90
C ILE A 123 -9.06 -13.23 -15.17
N LEU A 124 -9.20 -13.55 -13.88
CA LEU A 124 -8.07 -13.98 -13.06
C LEU A 124 -7.57 -15.39 -13.37
N TYR A 125 -8.42 -16.33 -13.79
CA TYR A 125 -8.05 -17.76 -13.85
C TYR A 125 -8.23 -18.43 -15.20
N ARG A 126 -9.08 -17.92 -16.10
CA ARG A 126 -9.43 -18.63 -17.35
C ARG A 126 -8.89 -18.00 -18.63
N GLN A 127 -8.12 -16.91 -18.54
CA GLN A 127 -7.65 -16.17 -19.73
C GLN A 127 -6.12 -15.98 -19.79
N PRO A 128 -5.29 -17.04 -19.82
CA PRO A 128 -3.90 -16.87 -20.19
C PRO A 128 -3.79 -16.77 -21.72
N VAL A 129 -3.51 -15.58 -22.24
CA VAL A 129 -2.79 -15.45 -23.52
C VAL A 129 -1.53 -14.69 -23.19
N ASP A 130 -0.40 -15.40 -23.18
CA ASP A 130 0.96 -14.87 -22.99
C ASP A 130 1.23 -14.02 -21.74
N GLY A 131 0.44 -14.21 -20.67
CA GLY A 131 0.71 -13.61 -19.37
C GLY A 131 -0.25 -14.06 -18.28
N ASP A 132 0.23 -14.06 -17.04
CA ASP A 132 -0.59 -14.32 -15.85
C ASP A 132 -1.13 -13.00 -15.31
N ILE A 133 -2.44 -12.92 -15.09
CA ILE A 133 -3.04 -11.73 -14.47
C ILE A 133 -2.79 -11.78 -12.96
N GLU A 134 -2.00 -10.84 -12.47
CA GLU A 134 -1.61 -10.76 -11.07
C GLU A 134 -2.75 -10.17 -10.23
N ARG A 135 -3.31 -9.04 -10.68
CA ARG A 135 -4.31 -8.27 -9.95
C ARG A 135 -5.07 -7.30 -10.84
N ILE A 136 -6.28 -6.95 -10.40
CA ILE A 136 -7.12 -5.89 -10.92
C ILE A 136 -7.19 -4.78 -9.86
N VAL A 137 -6.89 -3.54 -10.23
CA VAL A 137 -6.86 -2.39 -9.32
C VAL A 137 -7.85 -1.34 -9.81
N CYS A 138 -8.82 -0.96 -8.99
CA CYS A 138 -9.73 0.16 -9.28
C CYS A 138 -9.45 1.31 -8.32
N ARG A 139 -9.02 2.47 -8.84
CA ARG A 139 -8.68 3.66 -8.06
C ARG A 139 -8.93 4.93 -8.85
N HIS A 140 -9.49 5.96 -8.20
CA HIS A 140 -9.70 7.28 -8.80
C HIS A 140 -10.43 7.24 -10.16
N GLY A 141 -11.46 6.40 -10.28
CA GLY A 141 -12.26 6.25 -11.51
C GLY A 141 -11.54 5.50 -12.62
N ARG A 142 -10.53 4.69 -12.29
CA ARG A 142 -9.68 4.00 -13.25
C ARG A 142 -9.47 2.57 -12.82
N MET A 143 -9.54 1.64 -13.77
CA MET A 143 -9.39 0.21 -13.50
C MET A 143 -8.27 -0.37 -14.34
N TRP A 144 -7.28 -0.94 -13.67
CA TRP A 144 -6.09 -1.54 -14.24
C TRP A 144 -6.12 -3.05 -14.08
N ALA A 145 -5.81 -3.78 -15.14
CA ALA A 145 -5.34 -5.15 -15.04
C ALA A 145 -3.80 -5.15 -15.10
N CYS A 146 -3.17 -5.69 -14.06
CA CYS A 146 -1.73 -5.93 -14.03
C CYS A 146 -1.46 -7.35 -14.54
N ILE A 147 -0.70 -7.43 -15.62
CA ILE A 147 -0.37 -8.67 -16.33
C ILE A 147 1.12 -8.90 -16.20
N TYR A 148 1.52 -10.11 -15.82
CA TYR A 148 2.90 -10.55 -15.73
C TYR A 148 3.26 -11.33 -16.99
N GLY A 149 4.26 -10.87 -17.73
CA GLY A 149 4.66 -11.51 -18.98
C GLY A 149 5.58 -10.65 -19.83
N LYS A 150 6.04 -11.20 -20.95
CA LYS A 150 6.71 -10.43 -22.00
C LYS A 150 5.71 -10.27 -23.14
N ALA A 151 5.05 -9.12 -23.31
CA ALA A 151 4.27 -8.92 -24.52
C ALA A 151 5.19 -8.87 -25.71
N THR A 152 4.92 -9.79 -26.62
CA THR A 152 5.10 -9.52 -28.04
C THR A 152 3.97 -8.59 -28.51
N PRO A 153 4.18 -7.78 -29.56
CA PRO A 153 3.10 -6.95 -30.12
C PRO A 153 1.85 -7.74 -30.52
N ALA A 154 2.02 -9.01 -30.91
CA ALA A 154 0.92 -9.92 -31.20
C ALA A 154 0.12 -10.30 -29.93
N ALA A 155 0.80 -10.53 -28.80
CA ALA A 155 0.16 -10.78 -27.52
C ALA A 155 -0.61 -9.55 -27.03
N GLU A 156 -0.06 -8.35 -27.20
CA GLU A 156 -0.74 -7.10 -26.81
C GLU A 156 -2.12 -6.98 -27.47
N ALA A 157 -2.22 -7.20 -28.78
CA ALA A 157 -3.49 -7.10 -29.50
C ALA A 157 -4.55 -8.10 -28.97
N VAL A 158 -4.14 -9.32 -28.64
CA VAL A 158 -5.05 -10.34 -28.10
C VAL A 158 -5.46 -10.01 -26.66
N ILE A 159 -4.53 -9.50 -25.85
CA ILE A 159 -4.78 -9.02 -24.49
C ILE A 159 -5.81 -7.88 -24.53
N VAL A 160 -5.58 -6.86 -25.36
CA VAL A 160 -6.48 -5.71 -25.57
C VAL A 160 -7.88 -6.18 -25.97
N GLN A 161 -7.98 -7.05 -26.97
CA GLN A 161 -9.25 -7.57 -27.47
C GLN A 161 -10.07 -8.31 -26.41
N ARG A 162 -9.42 -9.04 -25.50
CA ARG A 162 -10.10 -9.86 -24.49
C ARG A 162 -10.36 -9.11 -23.19
N MET A 163 -9.40 -8.30 -22.75
CA MET A 163 -9.43 -7.65 -21.44
C MET A 163 -10.27 -6.39 -21.43
N ILE A 164 -10.24 -5.57 -22.49
CA ILE A 164 -11.01 -4.31 -22.51
C ILE A 164 -12.51 -4.57 -22.35
N PRO A 165 -13.15 -5.50 -23.08
CA PRO A 165 -14.57 -5.78 -22.89
C PRO A 165 -14.87 -6.33 -21.49
N ALA A 166 -13.99 -7.16 -20.93
CA ALA A 166 -14.18 -7.75 -19.61
C ALA A 166 -14.08 -6.70 -18.49
N LEU A 167 -13.07 -5.82 -18.55
CA LEU A 167 -12.90 -4.71 -17.62
C LEU A 167 -14.04 -3.69 -17.74
N ASN A 168 -14.46 -3.35 -18.96
CA ASN A 168 -15.60 -2.45 -19.17
C ASN A 168 -16.90 -3.04 -18.63
N LYS A 169 -17.13 -4.35 -18.83
CA LYS A 169 -18.30 -5.04 -18.28
C LYS A 169 -18.30 -5.02 -16.75
N LEU A 170 -17.13 -5.17 -16.13
CA LEU A 170 -16.95 -5.04 -14.68
C LEU A 170 -17.22 -3.61 -14.22
N GLY A 171 -16.67 -2.60 -14.90
CA GLY A 171 -16.92 -1.18 -14.65
C GLY A 171 -18.42 -0.84 -14.67
N LYS A 172 -19.11 -1.17 -15.76
CA LYS A 172 -20.55 -0.92 -15.93
C LYS A 172 -21.42 -1.65 -14.91
N GLY A 173 -21.07 -2.89 -14.54
CA GLY A 173 -21.82 -3.63 -13.53
C GLY A 173 -21.74 -3.01 -12.13
N MET A 174 -20.67 -2.24 -11.86
CA MET A 174 -20.50 -1.49 -10.63
C MET A 174 -21.12 -0.09 -10.66
N GLU A 175 -21.28 0.54 -11.83
CA GLU A 175 -21.93 1.85 -11.99
C GLU A 175 -23.34 1.87 -11.41
N LYS A 176 -24.11 0.78 -11.61
CA LYS A 176 -25.48 0.62 -11.12
C LYS A 176 -25.61 0.83 -9.60
N TYR A 177 -24.51 0.66 -8.86
CA TYR A 177 -24.47 0.74 -7.40
C TYR A 177 -23.46 1.79 -6.89
N ALA A 178 -22.87 2.59 -7.78
CA ALA A 178 -21.95 3.68 -7.42
C ALA A 178 -22.64 4.86 -6.68
N GLY A 179 -23.89 4.64 -6.23
CA GLY A 179 -24.81 5.65 -5.71
C GLY A 179 -24.15 6.68 -4.81
N GLY A 180 -23.97 7.88 -5.37
CA GLY A 180 -23.72 9.13 -4.64
C GLY A 180 -22.47 9.18 -3.78
N LEU A 181 -21.49 8.28 -3.96
CA LEU A 181 -20.25 8.36 -3.20
C LEU A 181 -19.44 9.56 -3.69
N SER A 182 -19.49 10.63 -2.89
CA SER A 182 -18.74 11.87 -3.10
C SER A 182 -17.27 11.58 -3.47
N PRO A 183 -16.60 12.50 -4.19
CA PRO A 183 -15.18 12.38 -4.56
C PRO A 183 -14.20 12.39 -3.37
N GLN A 184 -14.64 12.02 -2.17
CA GLN A 184 -14.12 12.45 -0.90
C GLN A 184 -13.87 11.28 0.06
N ARG A 185 -13.07 10.30 -0.36
CA ARG A 185 -12.27 9.50 0.59
C ARG A 185 -10.78 9.81 0.45
N ARG A 186 -10.47 11.10 0.31
CA ARG A 186 -9.11 11.60 0.11
C ARG A 186 -8.21 11.49 1.35
N ASP A 187 -8.75 11.13 2.52
CA ASP A 187 -8.02 11.41 3.77
C ASP A 187 -7.76 10.22 4.71
N ARG A 188 -8.15 8.98 4.40
CA ARG A 188 -7.85 7.86 5.32
C ARG A 188 -6.36 7.52 5.36
N ILE A 189 -5.71 7.51 4.20
CA ILE A 189 -4.25 7.28 4.12
C ILE A 189 -3.49 8.46 4.73
N ASN A 190 -3.96 9.69 4.50
CA ASN A 190 -3.38 10.87 5.13
C ASN A 190 -3.56 10.84 6.67
N ALA A 191 -4.74 10.45 7.16
CA ALA A 191 -5.01 10.31 8.59
C ALA A 191 -4.17 9.18 9.22
N MET A 192 -4.04 8.04 8.54
CA MET A 192 -3.14 6.97 8.98
C MET A 192 -1.68 7.42 8.93
N ALA A 193 -1.27 8.21 7.93
CA ALA A 193 0.06 8.81 7.88
C ALA A 193 0.32 9.69 9.10
N VAL A 194 -0.64 10.53 9.47
CA VAL A 194 -0.54 11.41 10.63
C VAL A 194 -0.43 10.61 11.92
N LEU A 195 -1.31 9.62 12.14
CA LEU A 195 -1.25 8.75 13.32
C LEU A 195 0.08 7.99 13.41
N PHE A 196 0.56 7.49 12.27
CA PHE A 196 1.82 6.76 12.21
C PHE A 196 3.01 7.69 12.48
N LEU A 197 2.99 8.91 11.94
CA LEU A 197 3.99 9.95 12.19
C LEU A 197 4.05 10.27 13.69
N PHE A 198 2.90 10.43 14.35
CA PHE A 198 2.80 10.65 15.79
C PHE A 198 3.40 9.48 16.59
N ALA A 199 3.04 8.24 16.26
CA ALA A 199 3.58 7.05 16.91
C ALA A 199 5.11 6.95 16.75
N THR A 200 5.63 7.16 15.54
CA THR A 200 7.08 7.17 15.29
C THR A 200 7.79 8.29 16.04
N SER A 201 7.17 9.47 16.12
CA SER A 201 7.75 10.63 16.83
C SER A 201 7.84 10.37 18.33
N ALA A 202 6.81 9.76 18.94
CA ALA A 202 6.80 9.39 20.35
C ALA A 202 7.89 8.34 20.69
N ILE A 203 8.05 7.32 19.84
CA ILE A 203 9.10 6.30 20.00
C ILE A 203 10.49 6.92 19.86
N LEU A 204 10.67 7.83 18.91
CA LEU A 204 11.96 8.49 18.66
C LEU A 204 12.35 9.42 19.82
N LEU A 205 11.40 10.20 20.35
CA LEU A 205 11.61 11.05 21.53
C LEU A 205 12.01 10.21 22.74
N ASN A 206 11.27 9.14 23.07
CA ASN A 206 11.61 8.25 24.18
C ASN A 206 12.97 7.54 23.97
N GLY A 207 13.27 7.13 22.74
CA GLY A 207 14.56 6.54 22.38
C GLY A 207 15.73 7.52 22.57
N SER A 208 15.56 8.78 22.15
CA SER A 208 16.58 9.81 22.29
C SER A 208 16.84 10.20 23.74
N LEU A 209 15.80 10.32 24.57
CA LEU A 209 15.92 10.58 26.01
C LEU A 209 16.69 9.47 26.72
N SER A 210 16.34 8.22 26.44
CA SER A 210 17.02 7.04 27.03
C SER A 210 18.50 6.95 26.63
N PHE A 211 18.87 7.47 25.47
CA PHE A 211 20.26 7.52 24.99
C PHE A 211 21.03 8.73 25.57
N ALA A 212 20.39 9.89 25.67
CA ALA A 212 21.02 11.11 26.18
C ALA A 212 21.19 11.09 27.71
N GLN A 213 20.30 10.43 28.45
CA GLN A 213 20.32 10.37 29.91
C GLN A 213 21.65 9.86 30.50
N PRO A 214 22.23 8.73 30.06
CA PRO A 214 23.53 8.29 30.56
C PRO A 214 24.66 9.28 30.22
N LEU A 215 24.69 9.84 29.01
CA LEU A 215 25.68 10.84 28.58
C LEU A 215 25.62 12.14 29.40
N LEU A 216 24.41 12.62 29.67
CA LEU A 216 24.17 13.77 30.54
C LEU A 216 24.61 13.44 31.97
N SER A 217 24.25 12.27 32.49
CA SER A 217 24.63 11.86 33.84
C SER A 217 26.15 11.74 34.03
N SER A 218 26.88 11.20 33.04
CA SER A 218 28.33 11.12 33.08
C SER A 218 28.97 12.50 32.98
N PHE A 219 28.45 13.37 32.12
CA PHE A 219 28.93 14.74 31.97
C PHE A 219 28.77 15.54 33.27
N PHE A 220 27.59 15.47 33.91
CA PHE A 220 27.37 16.15 35.19
C PHE A 220 28.21 15.56 36.33
N SER A 221 28.41 14.24 36.36
CA SER A 221 29.29 13.59 37.33
C SER A 221 30.74 14.05 37.19
N ASP A 222 31.25 14.19 35.96
CA ASP A 222 32.60 14.71 35.71
C ASP A 222 32.73 16.18 36.14
N VAL A 223 31.75 17.02 35.81
CA VAL A 223 31.73 18.42 36.24
C VAL A 223 31.73 18.54 37.77
N ASP A 224 30.91 17.76 38.47
CA ASP A 224 30.88 17.74 39.93
C ASP A 224 32.22 17.26 40.53
N SER A 225 32.87 16.28 39.91
CA SER A 225 34.19 15.81 40.35
C SER A 225 35.26 16.89 40.21
N VAL A 226 35.23 17.66 39.12
CA VAL A 226 36.15 18.78 38.86
C VAL A 226 35.89 19.95 39.83
N LEU A 227 34.62 20.25 40.12
CA LEU A 227 34.23 21.26 41.09
C LEU A 227 34.64 20.88 42.53
N ARG A 228 34.56 19.60 42.90
CA ARG A 228 35.04 19.13 44.21
C ARG A 228 36.56 19.21 44.32
N LEU A 229 37.29 18.84 43.27
CA LEU A 229 38.76 18.91 43.25
C LEU A 229 39.28 20.36 43.29
N SER A 230 38.55 21.33 42.73
CA SER A 230 38.91 22.75 42.83
C SER A 230 38.66 23.31 44.22
N GLN A 231 37.64 22.83 44.94
CA GLN A 231 37.37 23.21 46.33
C GLN A 231 38.38 22.61 47.33
N THR A 232 38.87 21.39 47.09
CA THR A 232 39.88 20.75 47.95
C THR A 232 41.30 21.29 47.76
N ASN A 233 41.58 21.93 46.62
CA ASN A 233 42.87 22.56 46.33
C ASN A 233 42.93 24.05 46.66
N LEU A 234 41.90 24.60 47.33
CA LEU A 234 42.05 25.92 47.95
C LEU A 234 43.08 25.77 49.07
N PRO A 235 44.23 26.48 49.00
CA PRO A 235 45.18 26.45 50.10
C PRO A 235 44.44 26.89 51.36
N GLN A 236 44.47 26.04 52.39
CA GLN A 236 44.11 26.47 53.73
C GLN A 236 45.06 27.61 54.07
N PHE A 237 44.64 28.85 53.84
CA PHE A 237 45.26 30.01 54.45
C PHE A 237 45.07 29.80 55.95
N ALA A 238 46.08 29.18 56.56
CA ALA A 238 46.28 29.16 57.98
C ALA A 238 46.15 30.62 58.45
N ALA A 239 45.06 30.90 59.15
CA ALA A 239 44.89 32.15 59.85
C ALA A 239 45.98 32.18 60.94
N VAL A 240 47.13 32.76 60.60
CA VAL A 240 48.09 33.27 61.56
C VAL A 240 47.35 34.35 62.35
N ARG A 241 46.96 34.02 63.58
CA ARG A 241 46.53 35.00 64.57
C ARG A 241 47.46 34.89 65.78
N GLY A 242 48.18 36.00 65.99
CA GLY A 242 48.66 36.49 67.29
C GLY A 242 49.78 35.70 67.92
#